data_AF-A0A4Y4DLX7-F1
#
_entry.id   AF-A0A4Y4DLX7-F1
#
_cell.length_a   1.000
_cell.length_b   1.000
_cell.length_c   1.000
_cell.angle_alpha   90.00
_cell.angle_beta   90.00
_cell.angle_gamma   90.00
#
_symmetry.space_group_name_H-M   'P 1'
#
loop_
_entity.id
_entity.type
_entity.pdbx_description
1 polymer ?
#
loop_
_entity_poly.entity_id
_entity_poly.type
_entity_poly.pdbx_seq_one_letter_code
_entity_poly.pdbx_strand_id
1 'polypeptide(L)'
;MESPNTFWEDLRKDLEDPEFLREYIVESVRIATIDSIVNELDGARVAAGLSKADLARAINANPATVRRLFSGTASNPTLGTLSEVAAALGMKVTLEPLSNSQREWISRPLIDGHAANAKELGECLDAFGQTSSTAA
;
A
#
# COMPACT_ATOMS: atom_id res chain seq x y z
N MET A 1 -25.93 5.19 15.26
CA MET A 1 -25.29 3.87 15.27
C MET A 1 -25.59 3.28 13.91
N GLU A 2 -24.72 3.51 12.93
CA GLU A 2 -24.88 2.93 11.60
C GLU A 2 -24.80 1.42 11.73
N SER A 3 -25.85 0.74 11.27
CA SER A 3 -25.86 -0.71 11.15
C SER A 3 -24.72 -1.09 10.22
N PRO A 4 -23.89 -2.11 10.55
CA PRO A 4 -22.81 -2.57 9.66
C PRO A 4 -23.29 -2.86 8.23
N ASN A 5 -24.57 -3.18 8.07
CA ASN A 5 -25.19 -3.44 6.77
C ASN A 5 -25.36 -2.19 5.88
N THR A 6 -25.48 -0.99 6.44
CA THR A 6 -25.76 0.22 5.63
C THR A 6 -24.53 0.64 4.82
N PHE A 7 -23.34 0.62 5.43
CA PHE A 7 -22.09 0.93 4.74
C PHE A 7 -21.82 -0.01 3.56
N TRP A 8 -21.93 -1.33 3.78
CA TRP A 8 -21.68 -2.31 2.73
C TRP A 8 -22.73 -2.27 1.61
N GLU A 9 -23.99 -1.93 1.92
CA GLU A 9 -25.02 -1.75 0.89
C GLU A 9 -24.79 -0.50 0.04
N ASP A 10 -24.33 0.60 0.64
CA ASP A 10 -24.04 1.81 -0.11
C ASP A 10 -22.76 1.63 -0.94
N LEU A 11 -21.70 1.07 -0.36
CA LEU A 11 -20.50 0.70 -1.12
C LEU A 11 -20.83 -0.28 -2.26
N ARG A 12 -21.68 -1.28 -2.03
CA ARG A 12 -22.09 -2.23 -3.07
C ARG A 12 -22.75 -1.52 -4.25
N LYS A 13 -23.61 -0.53 -4.01
CA LYS A 13 -24.25 0.26 -5.09
C LYS A 13 -23.22 1.09 -5.85
N ASP A 14 -22.30 1.74 -5.14
CA ASP A 14 -21.27 2.56 -5.79
C ASP A 14 -20.34 1.69 -6.65
N LEU A 15 -20.01 0.47 -6.21
CA LEU A 15 -19.20 -0.49 -6.96
C LEU A 15 -19.92 -1.09 -8.18
N GLU A 16 -21.22 -0.82 -8.40
CA GLU A 16 -21.90 -1.16 -9.66
C GLU A 16 -21.43 -0.25 -10.81
N ASP A 17 -20.90 0.94 -10.51
CA ASP A 17 -20.23 1.79 -11.48
C ASP A 17 -18.79 1.28 -11.74
N PRO A 18 -18.45 0.85 -12.97
CA PRO A 18 -17.12 0.37 -13.30
C PRO A 18 -16.01 1.41 -13.14
N GLU A 19 -16.31 2.72 -13.22
CA GLU A 19 -15.33 3.78 -12.98
C GLU A 19 -14.99 3.86 -11.49
N PHE A 20 -16.01 3.96 -10.64
CA PHE A 20 -15.86 3.99 -9.19
C PHE A 20 -15.17 2.72 -8.66
N LEU A 21 -15.58 1.53 -9.13
CA LEU A 21 -14.94 0.27 -8.77
C LEU A 21 -13.43 0.28 -9.02
N ARG A 22 -13.01 0.74 -10.20
CA ARG A 22 -11.59 0.79 -10.57
C ARG A 22 -10.83 1.78 -9.70
N GLU A 23 -11.39 2.97 -9.49
CA GLU A 23 -10.77 3.98 -8.64
C GLU A 23 -10.62 3.47 -7.20
N TYR A 24 -11.67 2.89 -6.64
CA TYR A 24 -11.66 2.31 -5.31
C TYR A 24 -10.56 1.25 -5.14
N ILE A 25 -10.46 0.30 -6.08
CA ILE A 25 -9.44 -0.75 -6.03
C ILE A 25 -8.04 -0.15 -6.17
N VAL A 26 -7.81 0.74 -7.15
CA VAL A 26 -6.49 1.32 -7.42
C VAL A 26 -5.98 2.11 -6.22
N GLU A 27 -6.82 2.98 -5.65
CA GLU A 27 -6.40 3.80 -4.51
C GLU A 27 -6.21 2.94 -3.24
N SER A 28 -7.06 1.94 -3.02
CA SER A 28 -6.88 1.01 -1.89
C SER A 28 -5.56 0.24 -1.98
N VAL A 29 -5.25 -0.35 -3.15
CA VAL A 29 -3.98 -1.07 -3.39
C VAL A 29 -2.80 -0.13 -3.26
N ARG A 30 -2.90 1.10 -3.77
CA ARG A 30 -1.83 2.10 -3.71
C ARG A 30 -1.50 2.48 -2.26
N ILE A 31 -2.52 2.81 -1.46
CA ILE A 31 -2.35 3.17 -0.05
C ILE A 31 -1.69 2.02 0.70
N ALA A 32 -2.25 0.80 0.57
CA ALA A 32 -1.73 -0.38 1.24
C ALA A 32 -0.28 -0.70 0.84
N THR A 33 0.07 -0.55 -0.45
CA THR A 33 1.44 -0.77 -0.95
C THR A 33 2.42 0.24 -0.36
N ILE A 34 2.07 1.53 -0.38
CA ILE A 34 2.94 2.59 0.15
C ILE A 34 3.15 2.41 1.65
N ASP A 35 2.07 2.18 2.41
CA ASP A 35 2.15 2.02 3.87
C ASP A 35 3.01 0.80 4.23
N SER A 36 2.80 -0.33 3.55
CA SER A 36 3.61 -1.54 3.71
C SER A 36 5.10 -1.26 3.51
N ILE A 37 5.47 -0.70 2.35
CA ILE A 37 6.88 -0.47 2.02
C ILE A 37 7.52 0.55 2.99
N VAL A 38 6.82 1.65 3.30
CA VAL A 38 7.35 2.68 4.21
C VAL A 38 7.56 2.12 5.61
N ASN A 39 6.64 1.29 6.11
CA ASN A 39 6.77 0.66 7.43
C ASN A 39 7.94 -0.33 7.46
N GLU A 40 8.11 -1.14 6.41
CA GLU A 40 9.23 -2.07 6.30
C GLU A 40 10.58 -1.33 6.26
N LEU A 41 10.68 -0.27 5.46
CA LEU A 41 11.88 0.57 5.38
C LEU A 41 12.15 1.29 6.72
N ASP A 42 11.13 1.75 7.44
CA ASP A 42 11.34 2.38 8.76
C ASP A 42 11.82 1.35 9.79
N GLY A 43 11.26 0.14 9.76
CA GLY A 43 11.73 -0.98 10.58
C GLY A 43 13.19 -1.32 10.32
N ALA A 44 13.58 -1.49 9.05
CA ALA A 44 14.97 -1.75 8.65
C ALA A 44 15.92 -0.59 9.06
N ARG A 45 15.48 0.66 8.90
CA ARG A 45 16.21 1.84 9.36
C ARG A 45 16.47 1.80 10.87
N VAL A 46 15.44 1.48 11.66
CA VAL A 46 15.56 1.37 13.13
C VAL A 46 16.51 0.23 13.50
N ALA A 47 16.39 -0.94 12.86
CA ALA A 47 17.28 -2.09 13.10
C ALA A 47 18.75 -1.77 12.76
N ALA A 48 19.00 -0.97 11.73
CA ALA A 48 20.32 -0.48 11.36
C ALA A 48 20.86 0.64 12.28
N GLY A 49 20.08 1.12 13.25
CA GLY A 49 20.47 2.21 14.15
C GLY A 49 20.61 3.58 13.47
N LEU A 50 20.05 3.75 12.28
CA LEU A 50 20.17 4.98 11.50
C LEU A 50 19.07 5.97 11.86
N SER A 51 19.41 7.24 12.08
CA SER A 51 18.41 8.30 12.13
C SER A 51 17.88 8.65 10.74
N LYS A 52 16.72 9.32 10.67
CA LYS A 52 16.20 9.85 9.39
C LYS A 52 17.18 10.83 8.72
N ALA A 53 18.00 11.52 9.51
CA ALA A 53 19.03 12.43 9.00
C ALA A 53 20.26 11.69 8.46
N ASP A 54 20.61 10.53 9.04
CA ASP A 54 21.70 9.68 8.53
C ASP A 54 21.32 9.11 7.17
N LEU A 55 20.09 8.61 7.06
CA LEU A 55 19.58 8.08 5.81
C LEU A 55 19.51 9.15 4.71
N ALA A 56 19.03 10.36 5.02
CA ALA A 56 19.03 11.48 4.07
C ALA A 56 20.43 11.79 3.53
N ARG A 57 21.45 11.77 4.41
CA ARG A 57 22.85 11.96 4.00
C ARG A 57 23.36 10.82 3.14
N ALA A 58 23.03 9.58 3.47
CA ALA A 58 23.47 8.39 2.73
C ALA A 58 23.01 8.39 1.27
N ILE A 59 21.79 8.86 1.00
CA ILE A 59 21.21 8.93 -0.35
C ILE A 59 21.37 10.32 -1.00
N ASN A 60 22.11 11.25 -0.39
CA ASN A 60 22.24 12.63 -0.85
C ASN A 60 20.89 13.34 -1.10
N ALA A 61 19.89 13.07 -0.26
CA ALA A 61 18.56 13.66 -0.34
C ALA A 61 18.36 14.79 0.67
N ASN A 62 17.37 15.65 0.41
CA ASN A 62 16.94 16.66 1.36
C ASN A 62 16.36 15.99 2.63
N PRO A 63 16.83 16.34 3.85
CA PRO A 63 16.31 15.79 5.10
C PRO A 63 14.79 15.95 5.28
N ALA A 64 14.17 16.99 4.70
CA ALA A 64 12.73 17.18 4.73
C ALA A 64 11.98 16.07 3.97
N THR A 65 12.53 15.61 2.84
CA THR A 65 11.96 14.52 2.03
C THR A 65 11.92 13.22 2.82
N VAL A 66 13.04 12.86 3.47
CA VAL A 66 13.14 11.64 4.27
C VAL A 66 12.27 11.72 5.53
N ARG A 67 12.18 12.88 6.16
CA ARG A 67 11.25 13.07 7.29
C ARG A 67 9.79 12.88 6.87
N ARG A 68 9.38 13.47 5.75
CA ARG A 68 8.03 13.34 5.18
C ARG A 68 7.69 11.88 4.85
N LEU A 69 8.66 11.15 4.28
CA LEU A 69 8.50 9.73 3.98
C LEU A 69 8.07 8.92 5.22
N PHE A 70 8.70 9.17 6.36
CA PHE A 70 8.50 8.41 7.60
C PHE A 70 7.62 9.12 8.65
N SER A 71 6.87 10.17 8.29
CA SER A 71 6.03 10.92 9.25
C SER A 71 4.53 10.61 9.13
N GLY A 72 4.16 9.54 8.41
CA GLY A 72 2.84 8.91 8.52
C GLY A 72 1.66 9.69 7.96
N THR A 73 1.88 10.74 7.16
CA THR A 73 0.80 11.48 6.49
C THR A 73 0.96 11.36 4.98
N ALA A 74 0.16 10.48 4.37
CA ALA A 74 -0.07 10.34 2.92
C ALA A 74 1.17 10.73 2.08
N SER A 75 2.28 10.08 2.38
CA SER A 75 3.50 10.25 1.60
C SER A 75 3.23 9.64 0.24
N ASN A 76 3.39 10.40 -0.84
CA ASN A 76 3.34 9.87 -2.21
C ASN A 76 4.76 9.81 -2.76
N PRO A 77 5.62 8.90 -2.27
CA PRO A 77 6.99 8.82 -2.72
C PRO A 77 7.04 8.32 -4.16
N THR A 78 8.09 8.69 -4.87
CA THR A 78 8.38 8.08 -6.16
C THR A 78 9.01 6.71 -5.94
N LEU A 79 8.86 5.79 -6.90
CA LEU A 79 9.56 4.50 -6.88
C LEU A 79 11.09 4.66 -6.82
N GLY A 80 11.63 5.73 -7.44
CA GLY A 80 13.05 6.07 -7.36
C GLY A 80 13.49 6.34 -5.93
N THR A 81 12.75 7.20 -5.20
CA THR A 81 13.03 7.50 -3.79
C THR A 81 12.96 6.25 -2.91
N LEU A 82 11.98 5.38 -3.12
CA LEU A 82 11.87 4.11 -2.39
C LEU A 82 13.07 3.20 -2.66
N SER A 83 13.49 3.12 -3.93
CA SER A 83 14.62 2.28 -4.35
C SER A 83 15.95 2.78 -3.78
N GLU A 84 16.16 4.10 -3.75
CA GLU A 84 17.35 4.72 -3.15
C GLU A 84 17.43 4.46 -1.64
N VAL A 85 16.31 4.63 -0.93
CA VAL A 85 16.22 4.35 0.51
C VAL A 85 16.45 2.86 0.78
N ALA A 86 15.82 1.97 0.02
CA ALA A 86 16.02 0.54 0.14
C ALA A 86 17.49 0.17 -0.04
N ALA A 87 18.16 0.68 -1.08
CA ALA A 87 19.57 0.41 -1.33
C ALA A 87 20.48 0.86 -0.18
N ALA A 88 20.22 2.03 0.42
CA ALA A 88 20.96 2.51 1.59
C ALA A 88 20.75 1.64 2.84
N LEU A 89 19.64 0.90 2.91
CA LEU A 89 19.32 -0.06 3.97
C LEU A 89 19.72 -1.50 3.62
N GLY A 90 20.40 -1.73 2.49
CA GLY A 90 20.82 -3.07 2.06
C GLY A 90 19.68 -3.92 1.47
N MET A 91 18.59 -3.28 1.04
CA MET A 91 17.41 -3.91 0.48
C MET A 91 17.27 -3.60 -1.02
N LYS A 92 16.39 -4.33 -1.71
CA LYS A 92 15.99 -4.07 -3.10
C LYS A 92 14.48 -4.11 -3.22
N VAL A 93 13.91 -3.29 -4.10
CA VAL A 93 12.48 -3.37 -4.44
C VAL A 93 12.28 -4.49 -5.46
N THR A 94 11.31 -5.37 -5.22
CA THR A 94 10.94 -6.48 -6.10
C THR A 94 9.44 -6.52 -6.35
N LEU A 95 9.04 -7.07 -7.49
CA LEU A 95 7.64 -7.39 -7.77
C LEU A 95 7.41 -8.87 -7.49
N GLU A 96 6.31 -9.17 -6.83
CA GLU A 96 5.86 -10.53 -6.55
C GLU A 96 4.51 -10.79 -7.24
N PRO A 97 4.23 -12.03 -7.68
CA PRO A 97 2.93 -12.36 -8.22
C PRO A 97 1.84 -12.24 -7.15
N LEU A 98 0.71 -11.63 -7.51
CA LEU A 98 -0.49 -11.69 -6.69
C LEU A 98 -0.93 -13.16 -6.47
N SER A 99 -1.41 -13.46 -5.27
CA SER A 99 -2.05 -14.74 -4.95
C SER A 99 -3.32 -14.95 -5.79
N ASN A 100 -3.81 -16.20 -5.86
CA ASN A 100 -5.04 -16.50 -6.61
C ASN A 100 -6.23 -15.67 -6.10
N SER A 101 -6.34 -15.49 -4.78
CA SER A 101 -7.39 -14.66 -4.17
C SER A 101 -7.25 -13.19 -4.58
N GLN A 102 -6.04 -12.64 -4.51
CA GLN A 102 -5.81 -11.25 -4.93
C GLN A 102 -6.06 -11.06 -6.43
N ARG A 103 -5.74 -12.03 -7.28
CA ARG A 103 -6.08 -11.92 -8.72
C ARG A 103 -7.59 -11.94 -8.95
N GLU A 104 -8.33 -12.75 -8.19
CA GLU A 104 -9.79 -12.83 -8.27
C GLU A 104 -10.46 -11.51 -7.89
N TRP A 105 -9.96 -10.86 -6.83
CA TRP A 105 -10.63 -9.70 -6.24
C TRP A 105 -10.01 -8.36 -6.65
N ILE A 106 -8.77 -8.32 -7.11
CA ILE A 106 -8.09 -7.08 -7.54
C ILE A 106 -7.95 -7.08 -9.05
N SER A 107 -7.24 -8.05 -9.62
CA SER A 107 -6.88 -8.01 -11.04
C SER A 107 -8.09 -8.19 -11.96
N ARG A 108 -8.94 -9.19 -11.71
CA ARG A 108 -10.13 -9.44 -12.54
C ARG A 108 -11.11 -8.27 -12.52
N PRO A 109 -11.52 -7.72 -11.36
CA PRO A 109 -12.48 -6.61 -11.35
C PRO A 109 -11.93 -5.34 -11.99
N LEU A 110 -10.61 -5.08 -11.93
CA LEU A 110 -9.99 -3.98 -12.65
C LEU A 110 -10.12 -4.13 -14.18
N ILE A 111 -9.91 -5.34 -14.69
CA ILE A 111 -9.98 -5.65 -16.12
C ILE A 111 -11.44 -5.70 -16.58
N ASP A 112 -12.26 -6.47 -15.89
CA ASP A 112 -13.64 -6.79 -16.28
C ASP A 112 -14.61 -5.64 -15.94
N GLY A 113 -14.26 -4.77 -14.99
CA GLY A 113 -15.10 -3.66 -14.55
C GLY A 113 -16.28 -4.08 -13.67
N HIS A 114 -16.20 -5.25 -13.04
CA HIS A 114 -17.25 -5.76 -12.15
C HIS A 114 -16.66 -6.57 -11.01
N ALA A 115 -17.21 -6.40 -9.80
CA ALA A 115 -16.92 -7.23 -8.64
C ALA A 115 -18.18 -7.98 -8.19
N ALA A 116 -18.07 -9.30 -8.04
CA ALA A 116 -19.20 -10.15 -7.65
C ALA A 116 -19.69 -9.89 -6.21
N ASN A 117 -18.80 -9.40 -5.32
CA ASN A 117 -19.10 -9.21 -3.91
C ASN A 117 -18.27 -8.05 -3.32
N ALA A 118 -18.95 -6.99 -2.88
CA ALA A 118 -18.33 -5.80 -2.29
C ALA A 118 -17.62 -6.09 -0.95
N LYS A 119 -18.17 -7.00 -0.14
CA LYS A 119 -17.62 -7.34 1.17
C LYS A 119 -16.31 -8.12 1.04
N GLU A 120 -16.29 -9.14 0.18
CA GLU A 120 -15.09 -9.95 -0.08
C GLU A 120 -13.99 -9.13 -0.75
N LEU A 121 -14.37 -8.18 -1.62
CA LEU A 121 -13.45 -7.19 -2.16
C LEU A 121 -12.81 -6.35 -1.04
N GLY A 122 -13.63 -5.77 -0.16
CA GLY A 122 -13.15 -4.97 0.97
C GLY A 122 -12.21 -5.76 1.89
N GLU A 123 -12.60 -6.98 2.26
CA GLU A 123 -11.77 -7.88 3.07
C GLU A 123 -10.43 -8.22 2.39
N CYS A 124 -10.44 -8.44 1.07
CA CYS A 124 -9.22 -8.70 0.31
C CYS A 124 -8.28 -7.48 0.27
N LEU A 125 -8.83 -6.28 0.13
CA LEU A 125 -8.07 -5.02 0.13
C LEU A 125 -7.49 -4.71 1.52
N ASP A 126 -8.26 -4.94 2.58
CA ASP A 126 -7.80 -4.80 3.97
C ASP A 126 -6.66 -5.78 4.29
N ALA A 127 -6.75 -7.02 3.80
CA ALA A 127 -5.73 -8.04 4.00
C ALA A 127 -4.45 -7.75 3.19
N PHE A 128 -4.57 -7.12 2.01
CA PHE A 128 -3.45 -6.81 1.13
C PHE A 128 -2.36 -6.00 1.83
N GLY A 129 -2.73 -5.05 2.69
CA GLY A 129 -1.79 -4.21 3.44
C GLY A 129 -1.14 -4.88 4.66
N GLN A 130 -1.69 -6.01 5.15
CA GLN A 130 -1.25 -6.64 6.40
C GLN A 130 -0.18 -7.72 6.18
N THR A 131 -0.12 -8.33 4.99
CA THR A 131 0.73 -9.49 4.70
C THR A 131 2.24 -9.25 4.73
N SER A 132 2.72 -8.01 4.69
CA SER A 132 4.17 -7.71 4.69
C SER A 132 4.80 -7.71 6.08
N SER A 133 4.03 -7.94 7.14
CA SER A 133 4.50 -7.91 8.54
C SER A 133 4.94 -9.29 9.09
N THR A 134 4.93 -10.37 8.28
CA THR A 134 5.16 -11.74 8.78
C THR A 134 6.27 -12.50 8.05
N ALA A 135 7.38 -11.83 7.75
CA ALA A 135 8.65 -12.49 7.48
C ALA A 135 9.65 -12.09 8.58
N ALA A 136 9.65 -12.87 9.67
CA ALA A 136 10.65 -12.84 10.72
C ALA A 136 11.77 -13.83 10.42
#